data_AF-A0A350LVV5-F1
#
_entry.id   AF-A0A350LVV5-F1
#
_cell.length_a   1.000
_cell.length_b   1.000
_cell.length_c   1.000
_cell.angle_alpha   90.00
_cell.angle_beta   90.00
_cell.angle_gamma   90.00
#
_symmetry.space_group_name_H-M   'P 1'
#
loop_
_entity.id
_entity.type
_entity.pdbx_description
1 polymer ?
#
loop_
_entity_poly.entity_id
_entity_poly.type
_entity_poly.pdbx_seq_one_letter_code
_entity_poly.pdbx_strand_id
1 'polypeptide(L)'
;MADFSSTGISRRGLLAAFAATAITAAPTFTNAAGFLRGAGDIRRLRMVSPRTGERLDTIYWVEGDYIPEALNEITLFMRDWRTDQTRVIDRRTVDIMA
;
A
#
# COMPACT_ATOMS: atom_id res chain seq x y z
N MET A 1 -14.54 -39.83 55.09
CA MET A 1 -14.74 -38.51 54.47
C MET A 1 -13.65 -38.38 53.42
N ALA A 2 -14.00 -38.50 52.14
CA ALA A 2 -13.02 -38.52 51.05
C ALA A 2 -13.00 -37.14 50.40
N ASP A 3 -11.88 -36.42 50.56
CA ASP A 3 -11.65 -35.13 49.91
C ASP A 3 -11.09 -35.37 48.50
N PHE A 4 -11.90 -35.07 47.48
CA PHE A 4 -11.47 -35.11 46.10
C PHE A 4 -10.76 -33.78 45.75
N SER A 5 -9.44 -33.76 45.86
CA SER A 5 -8.63 -32.66 45.31
C SER A 5 -8.59 -32.78 43.79
N SER A 6 -9.46 -32.06 43.09
CA SER A 6 -9.39 -31.96 41.63
C SER A 6 -8.19 -31.11 41.23
N THR A 7 -7.07 -31.74 40.86
CA THR A 7 -6.01 -31.12 40.05
C THR A 7 -6.51 -30.93 38.61
N GLY A 8 -7.57 -30.15 38.46
CA GLY A 8 -8.16 -29.82 37.17
C GLY A 8 -7.50 -28.57 36.61
N ILE A 9 -7.01 -28.66 35.38
CA ILE A 9 -6.58 -27.51 34.58
C ILE A 9 -7.58 -26.37 34.77
N SER A 10 -7.15 -25.27 35.39
CA SER A 10 -8.05 -24.15 35.63
C SER A 10 -8.35 -23.44 34.31
N ARG A 11 -9.60 -23.03 34.11
CA ARG A 11 -10.03 -22.27 32.91
C ARG A 11 -9.16 -21.00 32.72
N ARG A 12 -8.69 -20.42 33.82
CA ARG A 12 -7.79 -19.26 33.82
C ARG A 12 -6.37 -19.58 33.34
N GLY A 13 -5.87 -20.78 33.65
CA GLY A 13 -4.56 -21.25 33.17
C GLY A 13 -4.52 -21.45 31.65
N LEU A 14 -5.60 -21.99 31.07
CA LEU A 14 -5.73 -22.12 29.61
C LEU A 14 -5.82 -20.77 28.91
N LEU A 15 -6.60 -19.83 29.45
CA LEU A 15 -6.70 -18.48 28.90
C LEU A 15 -5.37 -17.72 28.99
N ALA A 16 -4.62 -17.89 30.08
CA ALA A 16 -3.29 -17.29 30.24
C ALA A 16 -2.27 -17.87 29.24
N ALA A 17 -2.28 -19.19 29.03
CA ALA A 17 -1.42 -19.82 28.04
C ALA A 17 -1.74 -19.35 26.61
N PHE A 18 -3.03 -19.21 26.26
CA PHE A 18 -3.46 -18.75 24.94
C PHE A 18 -3.16 -17.26 24.69
N ALA A 19 -3.26 -16.42 25.73
CA ALA A 19 -2.86 -15.02 25.66
C ALA A 19 -1.35 -14.88 25.44
N ALA A 20 -0.53 -15.73 26.06
CA ALA A 20 0.91 -15.73 25.86
C ALA A 20 1.30 -16.11 24.40
N THR A 21 0.61 -17.10 23.81
CA THR A 21 0.86 -17.47 22.40
C THR A 21 0.44 -16.40 21.40
N ALA A 22 -0.63 -15.65 21.68
CA ALA A 22 -1.07 -14.55 20.82
C ALA A 22 -0.06 -13.39 20.76
N ILE A 23 0.65 -13.11 21.87
CA ILE A 23 1.69 -12.09 21.92
C ILE A 23 2.94 -12.54 21.16
N THR A 24 3.28 -13.83 21.20
CA THR A 24 4.44 -14.38 20.45
C THR A 24 4.16 -14.63 18.97
N ALA A 25 2.90 -14.83 18.59
CA ALA A 25 2.48 -15.09 17.21
C ALA A 25 2.06 -13.82 16.46
N ALA A 26 1.96 -12.67 17.12
CA ALA A 26 1.95 -11.40 16.43
C ALA A 26 3.35 -11.21 15.83
N PRO A 27 3.54 -11.31 14.51
CA PRO A 27 4.79 -10.84 13.93
C PRO A 27 4.87 -9.38 14.33
N THR A 28 5.87 -9.02 15.14
CA THR A 28 6.27 -7.63 15.15
C THR A 28 6.68 -7.38 13.70
N PHE A 29 5.81 -6.70 12.95
CA PHE A 29 6.18 -6.04 11.71
C PHE A 29 7.11 -4.88 12.10
N THR A 30 8.24 -5.23 12.70
CA THR A 30 9.38 -4.37 12.90
C THR A 30 9.91 -4.15 11.51
N ASN A 31 9.36 -3.12 10.88
CA ASN A 31 9.98 -2.28 9.88
C ASN A 31 11.13 -2.97 9.15
N ALA A 32 10.86 -3.35 7.89
CA ALA A 32 11.89 -3.49 6.88
C ALA A 32 12.69 -2.17 6.72
N ALA A 33 13.47 -1.81 7.74
CA ALA A 33 14.33 -0.63 7.80
C ALA A 33 15.72 -1.03 7.30
N GLY A 34 15.79 -1.56 6.07
CA GLY A 34 17.00 -2.21 5.60
C GLY A 34 17.25 -2.17 4.10
N PHE A 35 16.50 -1.38 3.31
CA PHE A 35 16.86 -1.07 1.91
C PHE A 35 16.11 0.16 1.37
N LEU A 36 16.05 1.26 2.13
CA LEU A 36 15.56 2.56 1.64
C LEU A 36 16.57 3.67 1.95
N ARG A 37 17.88 3.37 1.82
CA ARG A 37 18.91 4.42 1.89
C ARG A 37 18.87 5.22 0.59
N GLY A 38 18.14 6.33 0.61
CA GLY A 38 18.07 7.30 -0.49
C GLY A 38 16.86 7.19 -1.41
N ALA A 39 15.88 6.34 -1.09
CA ALA A 39 14.58 6.37 -1.77
C ALA A 39 13.76 7.47 -1.10
N GLY A 40 13.85 8.69 -1.62
CA GLY A 40 12.85 9.71 -1.33
C GLY A 40 11.44 9.16 -1.49
N ASP A 41 10.46 9.83 -0.90
CA ASP A 41 9.07 9.49 -1.18
C ASP A 41 8.85 9.71 -2.69
N ILE A 42 8.47 8.66 -3.40
CA ILE A 42 8.23 8.67 -4.84
C ILE A 42 6.84 8.15 -5.11
N ARG A 43 6.12 8.82 -6.02
CA ARG A 43 4.82 8.33 -6.49
C ARG A 43 4.91 7.99 -7.95
N ARG A 44 4.47 6.78 -8.26
CA ARG A 44 4.53 6.18 -9.59
C ARG A 44 3.12 5.81 -10.02
N LEU A 45 2.78 6.15 -11.26
CA LEU A 45 1.51 5.80 -11.85
C LEU A 45 1.71 4.83 -13.00
N ARG A 46 0.98 3.71 -12.94
CA ARG A 46 0.98 2.67 -13.98
C ARG A 46 -0.42 2.48 -14.52
N MET A 47 -0.59 2.70 -15.81
CA MET A 47 -1.89 2.62 -16.48
C MET A 47 -1.77 1.88 -17.80
N VAL A 48 -2.86 1.25 -18.22
CA VAL A 48 -2.96 0.57 -19.51
C VAL A 48 -4.28 0.95 -20.13
N SER A 49 -4.26 1.37 -21.38
CA SER A 49 -5.45 1.66 -22.16
C SER A 49 -5.84 0.41 -22.96
N PRO A 50 -6.96 -0.27 -22.65
CA PRO A 50 -7.37 -1.46 -23.39
C PRO A 50 -7.80 -1.14 -24.83
N ARG A 51 -8.14 0.12 -25.11
CA ARG A 51 -8.65 0.58 -26.41
C ARG A 51 -7.52 0.92 -27.38
N THR A 52 -6.51 1.65 -26.92
CA THR A 52 -5.36 2.06 -27.74
C THR A 52 -4.18 1.09 -27.62
N GLY A 53 -4.17 0.23 -26.60
CA GLY A 53 -3.05 -0.67 -26.31
C GLY A 53 -1.84 0.02 -25.66
N GLU A 54 -1.94 1.34 -25.43
CA GLU A 54 -0.89 2.14 -24.80
C GLU A 54 -0.70 1.73 -23.34
N ARG A 55 0.56 1.77 -22.89
CA ARG A 55 0.96 1.53 -21.50
C ARG A 55 1.72 2.74 -21.00
N LEU A 56 1.35 3.21 -19.82
CA LEU A 56 2.04 4.29 -19.13
C LEU A 56 2.66 3.74 -17.87
N ASP A 57 3.91 4.09 -17.65
CA ASP A 57 4.65 3.72 -16.45
C ASP A 57 5.63 4.84 -16.10
N THR A 58 5.18 5.80 -15.29
CA THR A 58 5.91 7.05 -15.05
C THR A 58 5.92 7.43 -13.58
N ILE A 59 7.01 8.06 -13.15
CA ILE A 59 7.14 8.65 -11.81
C ILE A 59 6.77 10.13 -11.96
N TYR A 60 5.71 10.57 -11.29
CA TYR A 60 5.18 11.92 -11.47
C TYR A 60 5.45 12.85 -10.29
N TRP A 61 5.88 12.30 -9.15
CA TRP A 61 6.19 13.06 -7.96
C TRP A 61 7.37 12.45 -7.22
N VAL A 62 8.29 13.30 -6.77
CA VAL A 62 9.51 12.94 -6.06
C VAL A 62 9.77 13.98 -4.98
N GLU A 63 9.88 13.55 -3.73
CA GLU A 63 10.39 14.34 -2.59
C GLU A 63 9.73 15.74 -2.40
N GLY A 64 8.45 15.88 -2.75
CA GLY A 64 7.71 17.15 -2.60
C GLY A 64 7.37 17.83 -3.92
N ASP A 65 8.09 17.51 -4.99
CA ASP A 65 7.94 18.17 -6.28
C ASP A 65 7.24 17.28 -7.31
N TYR A 66 6.37 17.90 -8.10
CA TYR A 66 5.74 17.27 -9.25
C TYR A 66 6.62 17.44 -10.47
N ILE A 67 6.80 16.36 -11.23
CA ILE A 67 7.54 16.36 -12.49
C ILE A 67 6.56 16.78 -13.61
N PRO A 68 6.68 18.00 -14.18
CA PRO A 68 5.70 18.52 -15.14
C PRO A 68 5.66 17.70 -16.43
N GLU A 69 6.78 17.13 -16.86
CA GLU A 69 6.86 16.26 -18.03
C GLU A 69 6.02 15.00 -17.85
N ALA A 70 6.13 14.36 -16.69
CA ALA A 70 5.33 13.19 -16.34
C ALA A 70 3.83 13.51 -16.23
N LEU A 71 3.47 14.68 -15.69
CA LEU A 71 2.08 15.12 -15.64
C LEU A 71 1.50 15.39 -17.04
N ASN A 72 2.30 15.94 -17.95
CA ASN A 72 1.91 16.12 -19.35
C ASN A 72 1.73 14.78 -20.06
N GLU A 73 2.63 13.82 -19.81
CA GLU A 73 2.54 12.46 -20.34
C GLU A 73 1.27 11.76 -19.84
N ILE A 74 0.97 11.87 -18.53
CA ILE A 74 -0.27 11.37 -17.94
C ILE A 74 -1.49 12.01 -18.60
N THR A 75 -1.47 13.34 -18.79
CA THR A 75 -2.56 14.07 -19.43
C THR A 75 -2.79 13.62 -20.88
N LEU A 76 -1.71 13.39 -21.63
CA LEU A 76 -1.77 12.87 -23.00
C LEU A 76 -2.30 11.42 -23.03
N PHE A 77 -1.88 10.60 -22.08
CA PHE A 77 -2.37 9.22 -21.94
C PHE A 77 -3.87 9.19 -21.63
N MET A 78 -4.36 10.14 -20.84
CA MET A 78 -5.77 10.27 -20.45
C MET A 78 -6.65 10.96 -21.51
N ARG A 79 -6.13 11.23 -22.71
CA ARG A 79 -6.90 11.83 -23.81
C ARG A 79 -8.10 10.97 -24.22
N ASP A 80 -9.11 11.60 -24.80
CA ASP A 80 -10.20 10.85 -25.42
C ASP A 80 -9.69 10.12 -26.66
N TRP A 81 -9.70 8.79 -26.64
CA TRP A 81 -9.24 7.96 -27.76
C TRP A 81 -10.08 8.12 -29.05
N ARG A 82 -11.30 8.66 -28.98
CA ARG A 82 -12.14 8.87 -30.17
C ARG A 82 -11.83 10.17 -30.91
N THR A 83 -11.56 11.22 -30.15
CA THR A 83 -11.46 12.59 -30.68
C THR A 83 -10.06 13.18 -30.51
N ASP A 84 -9.17 12.46 -29.85
CA ASP A 84 -7.79 12.85 -29.51
C ASP A 84 -7.70 14.13 -28.66
N GLN A 85 -8.81 14.54 -28.05
CA GLN A 85 -8.86 15.74 -27.22
C GLN A 85 -8.25 15.49 -25.85
N THR A 86 -7.36 16.39 -25.44
CA THR A 86 -6.76 16.41 -24.10
C THR A 86 -7.40 17.49 -23.24
N ARG A 87 -7.46 17.23 -21.93
CA ARG A 87 -7.82 18.22 -20.91
C ARG A 87 -6.80 18.15 -19.78
N VAL A 88 -6.42 19.31 -19.27
CA VAL A 88 -5.49 19.39 -18.14
C VAL A 88 -6.14 18.69 -16.94
N ILE A 89 -5.44 17.69 -16.41
CA ILE A 89 -5.85 16.93 -15.23
C ILE A 89 -5.25 17.60 -14.00
N ASP A 90 -6.04 17.77 -12.95
CA ASP A 90 -5.55 18.28 -11.66
C ASP A 90 -4.58 17.27 -11.04
N ARG A 91 -3.46 17.75 -10.51
CA ARG A 91 -2.44 16.96 -9.80
C ARG A 91 -3.05 16.14 -8.67
N ARG A 92 -4.05 16.68 -7.97
CA ARG A 92 -4.76 15.99 -6.88
C ARG A 92 -5.54 14.78 -7.38
N THR A 93 -6.01 14.81 -8.63
CA THR A 93 -6.67 13.66 -9.23
C THR A 93 -5.68 12.53 -9.48
N VAL A 94 -4.47 12.87 -9.94
CA VAL A 94 -3.37 11.91 -10.13
C VAL A 94 -2.97 11.27 -8.80
N ASP A 95 -2.93 12.06 -7.72
CA ASP A 95 -2.62 11.57 -6.37
C ASP A 95 -3.61 10.54 -5.83
N ILE A 96 -4.89 10.60 -6.24
CA ILE A 96 -5.91 9.62 -5.82
C ILE A 96 -5.78 8.30 -6.59
N MET A 97 -5.19 8.34 -7.79
CA MET A 97 -5.07 7.16 -8.67
C MET A 97 -3.82 6.32 -8.40
N ALA A 98 -2.82 6.89 -7.72
CA ALA A 98 -1.52 6.28 -7.48
C ALA A 98 -1.53 5.22 -6.37
#